data_AF-A0AAW6SFJ1-F1
#
_entry.id   AF-A0AAW6SFJ1-F1
#
_cell.length_a   1.000
_cell.length_b   1.000
_cell.length_c   1.000
_cell.angle_alpha   90.00
_cell.angle_beta   90.00
_cell.angle_gamma   90.00
#
_symmetry.space_group_name_H-M   'P 1'
#
loop_
_entity.id
_entity.type
_entity.pdbx_description
1 polymer ?
#
loop_
_entity_poly.entity_id
_entity_poly.type
_entity_poly.pdbx_seq_one_letter_code
_entity_poly.pdbx_strand_id
1 'polypeptide(L)'
;MTNKTKELVAAGHALAKELHCAESAALVRELATQLDVQLSRSNALAAENAGLKAGVTYFAYSPDYGFDYFKDKQSAIDTAQDEIDAYRDDADGEDGWSDDVQRVSWGVVVQQAQGFDAQGLHTSDSRHTYQTCNYRLVDAVKTPATDAFLAEVRASGVEMLAKETEKLEWHESTVRFLLRFAAQIRKGVQS
;
A
#
# COMPACT_ATOMS: atom_id res chain seq x y z
N MET A 1 -14.65 -5.69 14.66
CA MET A 1 -13.48 -5.83 15.56
C MET A 1 -13.00 -4.51 16.17
N THR A 2 -13.15 -3.35 15.49
CA THR A 2 -12.64 -2.04 15.95
C THR A 2 -13.20 -1.53 17.29
N ASN A 3 -14.41 -1.95 17.68
CA ASN A 3 -15.03 -1.47 18.92
C ASN A 3 -14.37 -2.07 20.18
N LYS A 4 -14.11 -3.38 20.17
CA LYS A 4 -13.48 -4.11 21.28
C LYS A 4 -12.10 -3.57 21.64
N THR A 5 -11.29 -3.20 20.65
CA THR A 5 -9.94 -2.66 20.88
C THR A 5 -9.99 -1.26 21.50
N LYS A 6 -10.92 -0.40 21.08
CA LYS A 6 -11.11 0.92 21.69
C LYS A 6 -11.57 0.83 23.14
N GLU A 7 -12.46 -0.10 23.45
CA GLU A 7 -12.88 -0.41 24.82
C GLU A 7 -11.69 -0.86 25.68
N LEU A 8 -10.81 -1.73 25.15
CA LEU A 8 -9.61 -2.18 25.85
C LEU A 8 -8.61 -1.05 26.11
N VAL A 9 -8.40 -0.14 25.15
CA VAL A 9 -7.56 1.06 25.35
C VAL A 9 -8.11 1.92 26.49
N ALA A 10 -9.42 2.20 26.47
CA ALA A 10 -10.08 2.98 27.52
C ALA A 10 -9.99 2.29 28.89
N ALA A 11 -10.22 0.97 28.94
CA ALA A 11 -10.11 0.17 30.16
C ALA A 11 -8.68 0.13 30.70
N GLY A 12 -7.66 0.02 29.84
CA GLY A 12 -6.26 0.08 30.22
C GLY A 12 -5.89 1.44 30.85
N HIS A 13 -6.32 2.54 30.25
CA HIS A 13 -6.12 3.87 30.83
C HIS A 13 -6.87 4.07 32.15
N ALA A 14 -8.06 3.49 32.31
CA ALA A 14 -8.80 3.51 33.57
C ALA A 14 -8.07 2.70 34.66
N LEU A 15 -7.67 1.47 34.36
CA LEU A 15 -6.91 0.61 35.26
C LEU A 15 -5.59 1.27 35.72
N ALA A 16 -4.88 1.94 34.81
CA ALA A 16 -3.67 2.68 35.14
C ALA A 16 -3.88 3.81 36.16
N LYS A 17 -5.11 4.32 36.36
CA LYS A 17 -5.43 5.32 37.39
C LYS A 17 -5.73 4.68 38.75
N GLU A 18 -6.20 3.44 38.77
CA GLU A 18 -6.56 2.71 39.98
C GLU A 18 -5.36 1.98 40.60
N LEU A 19 -4.28 1.79 39.83
CA LEU A 19 -3.05 1.16 40.31
C LEU A 19 -2.28 2.06 41.29
N HIS A 20 -1.97 1.51 42.46
CA HIS A 20 -1.14 2.17 43.47
C HIS A 20 0.37 2.09 43.19
N CYS A 21 0.81 1.07 42.44
CA CYS A 21 2.21 0.96 42.02
C CYS A 21 2.47 1.85 40.81
N ALA A 22 3.34 2.84 40.96
CA ALA A 22 3.67 3.80 39.90
C ALA A 22 4.24 3.12 38.64
N GLU A 23 5.09 2.11 38.82
CA GLU A 23 5.72 1.36 37.72
C GLU A 23 4.66 0.58 36.94
N SER A 24 3.81 -0.18 37.64
CA SER A 24 2.71 -0.92 37.01
C SER A 24 1.71 0.01 36.31
N ALA A 25 1.38 1.16 36.92
CA ALA A 25 0.51 2.17 36.33
C ALA A 25 1.11 2.75 35.03
N ALA A 26 2.41 3.04 35.03
CA ALA A 26 3.12 3.53 33.85
C ALA A 26 3.12 2.48 32.72
N LEU A 27 3.42 1.22 33.03
CA LEU A 27 3.41 0.13 32.06
C LEU A 27 2.04 -0.09 31.43
N VAL A 28 0.97 -0.14 32.24
CA VAL A 28 -0.40 -0.32 31.72
C VAL A 28 -0.82 0.87 30.85
N ARG A 29 -0.44 2.09 31.23
CA ARG A 29 -0.71 3.29 30.42
C ARG A 29 0.02 3.24 29.08
N GLU A 30 1.29 2.85 29.09
CA GLU A 30 2.10 2.72 27.88
C GLU A 30 1.54 1.63 26.95
N LEU A 31 1.17 0.46 27.49
CA LEU A 31 0.54 -0.61 26.72
C LEU A 31 -0.78 -0.15 26.09
N ALA A 32 -1.61 0.60 26.81
CA ALA A 32 -2.85 1.16 26.27
C ALA A 32 -2.59 2.15 25.13
N THR A 33 -1.63 3.06 25.29
CA THR A 33 -1.21 3.99 24.24
C THR A 33 -0.68 3.24 23.00
N GLN A 34 0.19 2.24 23.20
CA GLN A 34 0.72 1.45 22.10
C GLN A 34 -0.36 0.66 21.36
N LEU A 35 -1.36 0.12 22.08
CA LEU A 35 -2.49 -0.55 21.45
C LEU A 35 -3.30 0.38 20.55
N ASP A 36 -3.54 1.63 20.98
CA ASP A 36 -4.24 2.63 20.17
C ASP A 36 -3.45 3.04 18.92
N VAL A 37 -2.13 3.25 19.08
CA VAL A 37 -1.22 3.53 17.96
C VAL A 37 -1.20 2.37 16.96
N GLN A 38 -1.13 1.12 17.43
CA GLN A 38 -1.16 -0.06 16.55
C GLN A 38 -2.51 -0.20 15.84
N LEU A 39 -3.63 0.09 16.51
CA LEU A 39 -4.96 0.06 15.91
C LEU A 39 -5.07 1.10 14.79
N SER A 40 -4.68 2.35 15.05
CA SER A 40 -4.71 3.42 14.05
C SER A 40 -3.83 3.10 12.84
N ARG A 41 -2.61 2.59 13.07
CA ARG A 41 -1.68 2.14 12.02
C ARG A 41 -2.27 1.01 11.19
N SER A 42 -2.82 -0.01 11.84
CA SER A 42 -3.43 -1.16 11.16
C SER A 42 -4.61 -0.73 10.29
N ASN A 43 -5.46 0.17 10.78
CA ASN A 43 -6.57 0.71 9.99
C ASN A 43 -6.08 1.52 8.79
N ALA A 44 -5.02 2.32 8.93
CA ALA A 44 -4.43 3.08 7.82
C ALA A 44 -3.87 2.15 6.73
N LEU A 45 -3.11 1.12 7.12
CA LEU A 45 -2.58 0.10 6.19
C LEU A 45 -3.71 -0.71 5.54
N ALA A 46 -4.77 -1.04 6.27
CA ALA A 46 -5.92 -1.74 5.71
C ALA A 46 -6.67 -0.88 4.68
N ALA A 47 -6.86 0.42 4.97
CA ALA A 47 -7.47 1.36 4.04
C ALA A 47 -6.63 1.56 2.78
N GLU A 48 -5.30 1.71 2.92
CA GLU A 48 -4.36 1.77 1.80
C GLU A 48 -4.45 0.50 0.94
N ASN A 49 -4.37 -0.69 1.55
CA ASN A 49 -4.51 -1.96 0.83
C ASN A 49 -5.87 -2.11 0.13
N ALA A 50 -6.96 -1.64 0.74
CA ALA A 50 -8.26 -1.64 0.12
C ALA A 50 -8.30 -0.71 -1.10
N GLY A 51 -7.71 0.48 -1.01
CA GLY A 51 -7.57 1.41 -2.13
C GLY A 51 -6.72 0.85 -3.27
N LEU A 52 -5.59 0.23 -2.94
CA LEU A 52 -4.74 -0.46 -3.91
C LEU A 52 -5.48 -1.56 -4.66
N LYS A 53 -6.39 -2.29 -3.99
CA LYS A 53 -7.21 -3.35 -4.59
C LYS A 53 -8.42 -2.84 -5.38
N ALA A 54 -9.03 -1.74 -4.95
CA ALA A 54 -10.24 -1.19 -5.56
C ALA A 54 -10.00 -0.54 -6.94
N GLY A 55 -8.77 -0.08 -7.20
CA GLY A 55 -8.36 0.50 -8.49
C GLY A 55 -7.67 -0.49 -9.43
N VAL A 56 -7.67 -1.79 -9.13
CA VAL A 56 -7.00 -2.79 -9.95
C VAL A 56 -7.78 -3.01 -11.24
N THR A 57 -7.11 -2.79 -12.37
CA THR A 57 -7.54 -3.34 -13.66
C THR A 57 -6.78 -4.63 -13.90
N TYR A 58 -7.43 -5.62 -14.48
CA TYR A 58 -6.81 -6.87 -14.88
C TYR A 58 -6.62 -6.88 -16.39
N PHE A 59 -5.68 -7.68 -16.88
CA PHE A 59 -5.55 -7.90 -18.32
C PHE A 59 -5.52 -9.41 -18.62
N ALA A 60 -5.94 -9.75 -19.83
CA ALA A 60 -5.61 -11.00 -20.49
C ALA A 60 -4.89 -10.67 -21.81
N TYR A 61 -3.95 -11.51 -22.19
CA TYR A 61 -3.20 -11.36 -23.43
C TYR A 61 -3.07 -12.72 -24.12
N SER A 62 -3.29 -12.72 -25.44
CA SER A 62 -2.93 -13.81 -26.35
C SER A 62 -2.26 -13.22 -27.60
N PRO A 63 -1.36 -13.96 -28.27
CA PRO A 63 -0.90 -13.61 -29.62
C PRO A 63 -2.04 -13.38 -30.63
N ASP A 64 -3.20 -14.03 -30.47
CA ASP A 64 -4.28 -14.00 -31.46
C ASP A 64 -5.16 -12.73 -31.38
N TYR A 65 -5.39 -12.21 -30.18
CA TYR A 65 -6.25 -11.03 -29.97
C TYR A 65 -5.56 -9.83 -29.28
N GLY A 66 -4.31 -9.97 -28.82
CA GLY A 66 -3.59 -8.91 -28.13
C GLY A 66 -4.04 -8.73 -26.68
N PHE A 67 -4.09 -7.49 -26.19
CA PHE A 67 -4.47 -7.18 -24.80
C PHE A 67 -5.95 -6.83 -24.67
N ASP A 68 -6.62 -7.49 -23.73
CA ASP A 68 -7.92 -7.09 -23.23
C ASP A 68 -7.86 -6.70 -21.75
N TYR A 69 -8.70 -5.74 -21.36
CA TYR A 69 -8.76 -5.21 -19.99
C TYR A 69 -10.06 -5.58 -19.31
N PHE A 70 -9.96 -5.98 -18.04
CA PHE A 70 -11.08 -6.46 -17.24
C PHE A 70 -11.16 -5.71 -15.92
N LYS A 71 -12.39 -5.48 -15.44
CA LYS A 71 -12.64 -4.85 -14.14
C LYS A 71 -12.53 -5.86 -12.99
N ASP A 72 -12.74 -7.13 -13.28
CA ASP A 72 -12.67 -8.20 -12.30
C ASP A 72 -11.60 -9.22 -12.68
N LYS A 73 -11.06 -9.85 -11.63
CA LYS A 73 -10.00 -10.84 -11.75
C LYS A 73 -10.45 -12.07 -12.52
N GLN A 74 -11.69 -12.51 -12.29
CA GLN A 74 -12.15 -13.80 -12.75
C GLN A 74 -12.35 -13.80 -14.26
N SER A 75 -12.93 -12.74 -14.83
CA SER A 75 -13.06 -12.61 -16.27
C SER A 75 -11.71 -12.58 -17.00
N ALA A 76 -10.68 -11.93 -16.46
CA ALA A 76 -9.34 -12.00 -17.06
C ALA A 76 -8.75 -13.43 -17.05
N ILE A 77 -9.00 -14.19 -15.98
CA ILE A 77 -8.58 -15.59 -15.88
C ILE A 77 -9.37 -16.46 -16.85
N ASP A 78 -10.70 -16.30 -16.88
CA ASP A 78 -11.59 -17.08 -17.72
C ASP A 78 -11.24 -16.86 -19.19
N THR A 79 -11.02 -15.61 -19.63
CA THR A 79 -10.60 -15.32 -21.01
C THR A 79 -9.24 -15.93 -21.36
N ALA A 80 -8.26 -15.91 -20.45
CA ALA A 80 -6.99 -16.58 -20.68
C ALA A 80 -7.13 -18.11 -20.70
N GLN A 81 -8.05 -18.67 -19.90
CA GLN A 81 -8.30 -20.10 -19.85
C GLN A 81 -9.05 -20.59 -21.10
N ASP A 82 -10.04 -19.84 -21.57
CA ASP A 82 -10.76 -20.11 -22.82
C ASP A 82 -9.79 -20.17 -24.01
N GLU A 83 -8.80 -19.29 -24.03
CA GLU A 83 -7.75 -19.30 -25.06
C GLU A 83 -6.86 -20.54 -24.95
N ILE A 84 -6.39 -20.89 -23.73
CA ILE A 84 -5.61 -22.11 -23.50
C ILE A 84 -6.40 -23.35 -23.92
N ASP A 85 -7.71 -23.34 -23.72
CA ASP A 85 -8.60 -24.44 -24.10
C ASP A 85 -8.74 -24.53 -25.64
N ALA A 86 -8.83 -23.40 -26.34
CA ALA A 86 -8.76 -23.37 -27.81
C ALA A 86 -7.44 -23.95 -28.35
N TYR A 87 -6.29 -23.55 -27.78
CA TYR A 87 -5.00 -24.15 -28.11
C TYR A 87 -4.94 -25.65 -27.82
N ARG A 88 -5.65 -26.13 -26.80
CA ARG A 88 -5.71 -27.55 -26.45
C ARG A 88 -6.56 -28.34 -27.45
N ASP A 89 -7.64 -27.75 -27.95
CA ASP A 89 -8.52 -28.38 -28.95
C ASP A 89 -7.82 -28.51 -30.31
N ASP A 90 -6.95 -27.56 -30.63
CA ASP A 90 -6.13 -27.57 -31.86
C ASP A 90 -4.83 -28.39 -31.73
N ALA A 91 -4.42 -28.75 -30.51
CA ALA A 91 -3.25 -29.59 -30.28
C ALA A 91 -3.53 -31.02 -30.77
N ASP A 92 -2.99 -31.37 -31.94
CA ASP A 92 -3.04 -32.74 -32.42
C ASP A 92 -2.05 -33.64 -31.64
N GLY A 93 -2.36 -34.93 -31.57
CA GLY A 93 -1.57 -35.89 -30.80
C GLY A 93 -0.17 -36.15 -31.34
N GLU A 94 0.19 -35.56 -32.49
CA GLU A 94 1.48 -35.76 -33.18
C GLU A 94 2.40 -34.54 -33.07
N ASP A 95 1.90 -33.30 -33.21
CA ASP A 95 2.71 -32.07 -33.15
C ASP A 95 2.65 -31.37 -31.78
N GLY A 96 1.69 -31.74 -30.93
CA GLY A 96 1.61 -31.25 -29.55
C GLY A 96 1.09 -29.81 -29.45
N TRP A 97 1.44 -29.12 -28.36
CA TRP A 97 0.98 -27.75 -28.12
C TRP A 97 1.74 -26.76 -29.00
N SER A 98 1.03 -25.75 -29.52
CA SER A 98 1.68 -24.58 -30.13
C SER A 98 2.58 -23.87 -29.11
N ASP A 99 3.77 -23.47 -29.56
CA ASP A 99 4.72 -22.63 -28.80
C ASP A 99 4.15 -21.23 -28.46
N ASP A 100 3.00 -20.85 -29.01
CA ASP A 100 2.36 -19.58 -28.68
C ASP A 100 1.51 -19.66 -27.39
N VAL A 101 1.12 -20.85 -26.94
CA VAL A 101 0.30 -21.00 -25.71
C VAL A 101 1.00 -20.48 -24.45
N GLN A 102 2.33 -20.61 -24.37
CA GLN A 102 3.15 -20.07 -23.27
C GLN A 102 3.11 -18.54 -23.18
N ARG A 103 2.61 -17.87 -24.23
CA ARG A 103 2.49 -16.42 -24.30
C ARG A 103 1.12 -15.96 -23.81
N VAL A 104 0.14 -16.85 -23.70
CA VAL A 104 -1.15 -16.56 -23.08
C VAL A 104 -0.91 -16.18 -21.61
N SER A 105 -1.37 -14.99 -21.22
CA SER A 105 -1.10 -14.47 -19.88
C SER A 105 -2.28 -13.66 -19.36
N TRP A 106 -2.47 -13.71 -18.04
CA TRP A 106 -3.34 -12.77 -17.34
C TRP A 106 -2.57 -12.09 -16.23
N GLY A 107 -2.99 -10.90 -15.83
CA GLY A 107 -2.30 -10.19 -14.75
C GLY A 107 -3.03 -8.97 -14.22
N VAL A 108 -2.33 -8.28 -13.32
CA VAL A 108 -2.79 -7.05 -12.67
C VAL A 108 -2.05 -5.87 -13.28
N VAL A 109 -2.83 -4.86 -13.66
CA VAL A 109 -2.29 -3.57 -14.09
C VAL A 109 -2.07 -2.71 -12.85
N VAL A 110 -0.80 -2.60 -12.43
CA VAL A 110 -0.41 -1.80 -11.27
C VAL A 110 -0.37 -0.30 -11.59
N GLN A 111 -0.28 0.06 -12.87
CA GLN A 111 -0.26 1.44 -13.33
C GLN A 111 -0.74 1.57 -14.78
N GLN A 112 -1.46 2.66 -15.06
CA GLN A 112 -1.85 3.05 -16.41
C GLN A 112 -1.47 4.52 -16.66
N ALA A 113 -1.38 4.88 -17.94
CA ALA A 113 -1.19 6.27 -18.33
C ALA A 113 -2.33 7.13 -17.77
N GLN A 114 -1.98 8.21 -17.09
CA GLN A 114 -2.95 9.13 -16.50
C GLN A 114 -3.05 10.38 -17.36
N GLY A 115 -4.28 10.70 -17.76
CA GLY A 115 -4.60 11.98 -18.38
C GLY A 115 -4.37 13.11 -17.39
N PHE A 116 -3.64 14.14 -17.78
CA PHE A 116 -3.47 15.38 -17.04
C PHE A 116 -3.79 16.55 -17.96
N ASP A 117 -3.78 17.77 -17.41
CA ASP A 117 -3.96 19.03 -18.16
C ASP A 117 -5.18 19.15 -19.09
N ALA A 118 -6.27 18.43 -18.77
CA ALA A 118 -7.51 18.45 -19.54
C ALA A 118 -7.89 19.86 -19.98
N GLN A 119 -7.81 20.10 -21.29
CA GLN A 119 -8.11 21.41 -21.87
C GLN A 119 -9.63 21.60 -21.98
N GLY A 120 -10.07 22.79 -22.41
CA GLY A 120 -11.48 23.08 -22.61
C GLY A 120 -12.16 22.12 -23.59
N LEU A 121 -13.49 22.09 -23.59
CA LEU A 121 -14.24 21.37 -24.61
C LEU A 121 -14.11 22.10 -25.95
N HIS A 122 -13.68 21.38 -26.96
CA HIS A 122 -13.56 21.84 -28.35
C HIS A 122 -14.71 21.26 -29.17
N THR A 123 -15.18 21.99 -30.18
CA THR A 123 -16.14 21.48 -31.16
C THR A 123 -15.46 21.39 -32.51
N SER A 124 -15.43 20.20 -33.09
CA SER A 124 -14.91 19.99 -34.44
C SER A 124 -15.82 20.61 -35.49
N ASP A 125 -15.30 20.80 -36.71
CA ASP A 125 -16.09 21.22 -37.87
C ASP A 125 -17.25 20.25 -38.18
N SER A 126 -17.10 18.98 -37.79
CA SER A 126 -18.14 17.95 -37.85
C SER A 126 -19.13 17.98 -36.67
N ARG A 127 -19.13 19.05 -35.86
CA ARG A 127 -19.97 19.25 -34.67
C ARG A 127 -19.81 18.19 -33.57
N HIS A 128 -18.67 17.52 -33.51
CA HIS A 128 -18.34 16.62 -32.41
C HIS A 128 -17.64 17.41 -31.31
N THR A 129 -18.14 17.31 -30.10
CA THR A 129 -17.50 17.91 -28.93
C THR A 129 -16.47 16.94 -28.36
N TYR A 130 -15.22 17.37 -28.23
CA TYR A 130 -14.13 16.58 -27.68
C TYR A 130 -13.32 17.40 -26.67
N GLN A 131 -12.64 16.69 -25.77
CA GLN A 131 -11.69 17.28 -24.83
C GLN A 131 -10.32 16.71 -25.16
N THR A 132 -9.31 17.57 -25.21
CA THR A 132 -7.92 17.12 -25.30
C THR A 132 -7.32 17.02 -23.90
N CYS A 133 -6.34 16.14 -23.73
CA CYS A 133 -5.48 16.05 -22.56
C CYS A 133 -4.17 15.36 -22.94
N ASN A 134 -3.08 15.65 -22.22
CA ASN A 134 -1.85 14.89 -22.32
C ASN A 134 -1.87 13.68 -21.39
N TYR A 135 -1.07 12.67 -21.71
CA TYR A 135 -0.95 11.45 -20.90
C TYR A 135 0.49 11.28 -20.42
N ARG A 136 0.65 10.81 -19.19
CA ARG A 136 1.96 10.42 -18.64
C ARG A 136 1.86 9.14 -17.82
N LEU A 137 2.96 8.40 -17.79
CA LEU A 137 3.21 7.42 -16.73
C LEU A 137 3.62 8.17 -15.46
N VAL A 138 3.27 7.61 -14.31
CA VAL A 138 3.56 8.22 -13.00
C VAL A 138 4.47 7.26 -12.23
N ASP A 139 5.67 7.67 -11.84
CA ASP A 139 6.72 6.74 -11.43
C ASP A 139 6.39 5.76 -10.29
N ALA A 140 5.43 6.07 -9.39
CA ALA A 140 5.09 5.18 -8.29
C ALA A 140 3.61 5.25 -7.86
N VAL A 141 3.05 4.08 -7.55
CA VAL A 141 1.83 3.98 -6.74
C VAL A 141 2.17 4.46 -5.33
N LYS A 142 1.53 5.55 -4.89
CA LYS A 142 1.83 6.12 -3.56
C LYS A 142 1.25 5.24 -2.46
N THR A 143 2.09 4.88 -1.49
CA THR A 143 1.69 4.12 -0.29
C THR A 143 2.05 4.89 0.99
N PRO A 144 1.40 6.05 1.23
CA PRO A 144 1.74 6.94 2.33
C PRO A 144 1.59 6.31 3.73
N ALA A 145 0.68 5.36 3.93
CA ALA A 145 0.55 4.66 5.21
C ALA A 145 1.72 3.69 5.43
N THR A 146 2.16 3.01 4.38
CA THR A 146 3.38 2.19 4.41
C THR A 146 4.62 3.06 4.63
N ASP A 147 4.74 4.21 3.96
CA ASP A 147 5.85 5.13 4.13
C ASP A 147 5.93 5.68 5.55
N ALA A 148 4.79 6.08 6.12
CA ALA A 148 4.69 6.53 7.51
C ALA A 148 5.06 5.42 8.50
N PHE A 149 4.65 4.18 8.24
CA PHE A 149 5.04 3.03 9.06
C PHE A 149 6.55 2.78 9.02
N LEU A 150 7.17 2.79 7.82
CA LEU A 150 8.61 2.59 7.69
C LEU A 150 9.41 3.75 8.33
N ALA A 151 8.90 4.98 8.25
CA ALA A 151 9.48 6.12 8.96
C ALA A 151 9.42 5.93 10.47
N GLU A 152 8.30 5.46 11.02
CA GLU A 152 8.18 5.15 12.44
C GLU A 152 9.15 4.05 12.88
N VAL A 153 9.28 2.96 12.11
CA VAL A 153 10.23 1.88 12.41
C VAL A 153 11.67 2.40 12.47
N ARG A 154 12.07 3.23 11.49
CA ARG A 154 13.40 3.86 11.47
C ARG A 154 13.59 4.79 12.66
N ALA A 155 12.60 5.62 12.98
CA ALA A 155 12.65 6.53 14.12
C ALA A 155 12.77 5.78 15.45
N SER A 156 12.01 4.69 15.63
CA SER A 156 12.09 3.84 16.82
C SER A 156 13.48 3.22 16.99
N GLY A 157 14.16 2.83 15.91
CA GLY A 157 15.54 2.36 15.97
C GLY A 157 16.51 3.43 16.47
N VAL A 158 16.32 4.69 16.04
CA VAL A 158 17.13 5.82 16.53
C VAL A 158 16.85 6.13 18.00
N GLU A 159 15.61 5.99 18.46
CA GLU A 159 15.26 6.17 19.88
C GLU A 159 15.84 5.07 20.76
N MET A 160 15.91 3.83 20.27
CA MET A 160 16.62 2.75 20.95
C MET A 160 18.10 3.07 21.09
N LEU A 161 18.75 3.56 20.02
CA LEU A 161 20.13 4.02 20.08
C LEU A 161 20.30 5.15 21.10
N ALA A 162 19.38 6.13 21.14
CA ALA A 162 19.42 7.23 22.10
C ALA A 162 19.42 6.71 23.55
N LYS A 163 18.55 5.75 23.87
CA LYS A 163 18.51 5.10 25.20
C LYS A 163 19.80 4.36 25.54
N GLU A 164 20.41 3.66 24.59
CA GLU A 164 21.69 2.98 24.82
C GLU A 164 22.84 3.99 25.02
N THR A 165 22.87 5.08 24.25
CA THR A 165 23.90 6.12 24.44
C THR A 165 23.77 6.84 25.78
N GLU A 166 22.53 7.04 26.26
CA GLU A 166 22.27 7.61 27.58
C GLU A 166 22.80 6.69 28.71
N LYS A 167 22.58 5.37 28.60
CA LYS A 167 23.14 4.39 29.55
C LYS A 167 24.67 4.35 29.55
N LEU A 168 25.28 4.62 28.39
CA LEU A 168 26.74 4.71 28.23
C LEU A 168 27.29 6.09 28.65
N GLU A 169 26.46 6.96 29.23
CA GLU A 169 26.84 8.30 29.70
C GLU A 169 27.45 9.17 28.59
N TRP A 170 26.99 9.00 27.34
CA TRP A 170 27.35 9.90 26.25
C TRP A 170 26.81 11.32 26.54
N HIS A 171 27.48 12.31 25.95
CA HIS A 171 27.12 13.72 26.16
C HIS A 171 25.64 13.97 25.85
N GLU A 172 24.94 14.71 26.72
CA GLU A 172 23.49 14.98 26.62
C GLU A 172 23.10 15.56 25.25
N SER A 173 23.99 16.36 24.66
CA SER A 173 23.81 16.92 23.31
C SER A 173 23.64 15.83 22.24
N THR A 174 24.32 14.69 22.39
CA THR A 174 24.24 13.56 21.46
C THR A 174 22.90 12.83 21.59
N VAL A 175 22.46 12.56 22.82
CA VAL A 175 21.13 11.98 23.08
C VAL A 175 20.03 12.89 22.50
N ARG A 176 20.13 14.20 22.77
CA ARG A 176 19.18 15.19 22.26
C ARG A 176 19.20 15.30 20.73
N PHE A 177 20.36 15.15 20.10
CA PHE A 177 20.48 15.10 18.64
C PHE A 177 19.77 13.88 18.07
N LEU A 178 20.00 12.69 18.63
CA LEU A 178 19.36 11.44 18.19
C LEU A 178 17.83 11.53 18.30
N LEU A 179 17.30 12.04 19.42
CA LEU A 179 15.86 12.22 19.60
C LEU A 179 15.27 13.21 18.59
N ARG A 180 15.99 14.29 18.26
CA ARG A 180 15.56 15.24 17.21
C ARG A 180 15.60 14.58 15.82
N PHE A 181 16.61 13.78 15.54
CA PHE A 181 16.74 13.07 14.28
C PHE A 181 15.60 12.04 14.09
N ALA A 182 15.27 11.26 15.13
CA ALA A 182 14.10 10.38 15.12
C ALA A 182 12.80 11.14 14.79
N ALA A 183 12.60 12.32 15.39
CA ALA A 183 11.44 13.17 15.10
C ALA A 183 11.43 13.71 13.65
N GLN A 184 12.59 13.95 13.04
CA GLN A 184 12.69 14.35 11.64
C GLN A 184 12.34 13.20 10.68
N ILE A 185 12.80 11.98 10.98
CA ILE A 185 12.47 10.79 10.20
C ILE A 185 10.94 10.61 10.13
N ARG A 186 10.23 10.76 11.25
CA ARG A 186 8.75 10.67 11.29
C ARG A 186 8.05 11.70 10.42
N LYS A 187 8.63 12.90 10.24
CA LYS A 187 8.07 13.96 9.42
C LYS A 187 8.32 13.75 7.92
N GLY A 188 9.04 12.69 7.54
CA GLY A 188 9.39 12.44 6.15
C GLY A 188 10.37 13.46 5.57
N VAL A 189 11.08 14.23 6.42
CA VAL A 189 12.17 15.09 5.97
C VAL A 189 13.34 14.16 5.67
N GLN A 190 13.46 13.76 4.40
CA GLN A 190 14.72 13.18 3.94
C GLN A 190 15.79 14.25 4.09
N SER A 191 16.83 13.91 4.85
CA SER A 191 18.10 14.64 4.91
C SER A 191 18.77 14.68 3.55
#